data_AF-A0A1F6BCA2-F1
#
_entry.id   AF-A0A1F6BCA2-F1
#
_cell.length_a   1.000
_cell.length_b   1.000
_cell.length_c   1.000
_cell.angle_alpha   90.00
_cell.angle_beta   90.00
_cell.angle_gamma   90.00
#
_symmetry.space_group_name_H-M   'P 1'
#
loop_
_entity.id
_entity.type
_entity.pdbx_description
1 polymer ?
#
loop_
_entity_poly.entity_id
_entity_poly.type
_entity_poly.pdbx_seq_one_letter_code
_entity_poly.pdbx_strand_id
1 'polypeptide(L)'
;MKKIIKRLKNSRLIQLLLACLVLLIFTLFYFFYNQFRQAQYLYVFGPVLKNINYPDTPYYYAPYWVNDVIRVNDRDLSPFGSANAVIVDKEFVPGNYLTLLVKVRTIKDRSGHFLFRNKPLAVGSVLELRFPKTNVNMIVLSMENKTPIYKYKILVLDTIFKEIDPWRTEMVPEGSLIKNNKGMTIAKFISKKISLAELSGQNDRGQRVVTIDPLKRDMDVRIEILVKEIDGEYYFQDLSKVKANQSVFIPWNEGDLNHFIRSIVEVKDVSNKL
;
A
#
# COMPACT_ATOMS: atom_id res chain seq x y z
N MET A 1 -61.98 18.68 -19.83
CA MET A 1 -60.67 18.77 -19.17
C MET A 1 -60.45 20.06 -18.37
N LYS A 2 -60.65 21.28 -18.92
CA LYS A 2 -60.41 22.56 -18.18
C LYS A 2 -61.17 22.69 -16.84
N LYS A 3 -62.44 22.22 -16.74
CA LYS A 3 -63.22 22.25 -15.49
C LYS A 3 -62.71 21.27 -14.41
N ILE A 4 -62.19 20.11 -14.81
CA ILE A 4 -61.64 19.11 -13.88
C ILE A 4 -60.30 19.61 -13.31
N ILE A 5 -59.45 20.20 -14.16
CA ILE A 5 -58.21 20.86 -13.74
C ILE A 5 -58.51 22.01 -12.77
N LYS A 6 -59.56 22.80 -13.01
CA LYS A 6 -59.99 23.90 -12.12
C LYS A 6 -60.52 23.41 -10.77
N ARG A 7 -61.18 22.25 -10.72
CA ARG A 7 -61.63 21.59 -9.47
C ARG A 7 -60.48 20.96 -8.70
N LEU A 8 -59.52 20.33 -9.38
CA LEU A 8 -58.30 19.81 -8.78
C LEU A 8 -57.43 20.93 -8.17
N LYS A 9 -57.35 22.10 -8.82
CA LYS A 9 -56.56 23.25 -8.35
C LYS A 9 -57.05 23.86 -7.03
N ASN A 10 -58.32 23.65 -6.66
CA ASN A 10 -58.95 24.17 -5.44
C ASN A 10 -59.16 23.10 -4.35
N SER A 11 -58.64 21.88 -4.54
CA SER A 11 -58.70 20.85 -3.51
C SER A 11 -57.62 21.11 -2.45
N ARG A 12 -58.04 21.31 -1.19
CA ARG A 12 -57.12 21.46 -0.05
C ARG A 12 -56.12 20.30 0.07
N LEU A 13 -56.56 19.08 -0.29
CA LEU A 13 -55.70 17.88 -0.31
C LEU A 13 -54.55 17.99 -1.31
N ILE A 14 -54.80 18.53 -2.51
CA ILE A 14 -53.78 18.70 -3.54
C ILE A 14 -52.79 19.81 -3.14
N GLN A 15 -53.28 20.87 -2.51
CA GLN A 15 -52.43 21.92 -1.97
C GLN A 15 -51.51 21.40 -0.85
N LEU A 16 -52.03 20.53 0.04
CA LEU A 16 -51.23 19.86 1.08
C LEU A 16 -50.18 18.92 0.47
N LEU A 17 -50.55 18.09 -0.51
CA LEU A 17 -49.61 17.21 -1.19
C LEU A 17 -48.49 17.99 -1.90
N LEU A 18 -48.83 19.10 -2.57
CA LEU A 18 -47.85 19.98 -3.18
C LEU A 18 -46.93 20.64 -2.14
N ALA A 19 -47.47 21.09 -1.01
CA ALA A 19 -46.67 21.65 0.08
C ALA A 19 -45.70 20.61 0.67
N CYS A 20 -46.16 19.38 0.91
CA CYS A 20 -45.31 18.27 1.35
C CYS A 20 -44.22 17.94 0.33
N LEU A 21 -44.56 17.91 -0.96
CA LEU A 21 -43.59 17.67 -2.03
C LEU A 21 -42.53 18.78 -2.10
N VAL A 22 -42.94 20.05 -1.98
CA VAL A 22 -42.01 21.19 -1.93
C VAL A 22 -41.10 21.10 -0.71
N LEU A 23 -41.63 20.81 0.48
CA LEU A 23 -40.82 20.61 1.69
C LEU A 23 -39.84 19.44 1.55
N LEU A 24 -40.26 18.34 0.93
CA LEU A 24 -39.40 17.19 0.66
C LEU A 24 -38.27 17.55 -0.33
N ILE A 25 -38.57 18.32 -1.37
CA ILE A 25 -37.55 18.82 -2.31
C ILE A 25 -36.56 19.75 -1.59
N PHE A 26 -37.05 20.69 -0.77
CA PHE A 26 -36.19 21.61 -0.03
C PHE A 26 -35.30 20.89 0.99
N THR A 27 -35.83 19.90 1.70
CA THR A 27 -35.05 19.11 2.67
C THR A 27 -33.99 18.26 1.98
N LEU A 28 -34.32 17.60 0.87
CA LEU A 28 -33.33 16.90 0.04
C LEU A 28 -32.27 17.86 -0.50
N PHE A 29 -32.68 19.01 -1.04
CA PHE A 29 -31.75 20.01 -1.56
C PHE A 29 -30.80 20.53 -0.46
N TYR A 30 -31.33 20.85 0.72
CA TYR A 30 -30.53 21.27 1.86
C TYR A 30 -29.56 20.18 2.33
N PHE A 31 -30.03 18.92 2.40
CA PHE A 31 -29.21 17.77 2.75
C PHE A 31 -28.04 17.59 1.79
N PHE A 32 -28.30 17.53 0.49
CA PHE A 32 -27.25 17.42 -0.53
C PHE A 32 -26.33 18.63 -0.50
N TYR A 33 -26.85 19.85 -0.42
CA TYR A 33 -26.05 21.08 -0.35
C TYR A 33 -25.07 21.06 0.82
N ASN A 34 -25.53 20.67 2.01
CA ASN A 34 -24.68 20.58 3.19
C ASN A 34 -23.62 19.48 3.03
N GLN A 35 -23.99 18.32 2.46
CA GLN A 35 -23.05 17.24 2.16
C GLN A 35 -21.97 17.68 1.16
N PHE A 36 -22.32 18.49 0.16
CA PHE A 36 -21.36 19.05 -0.79
C PHE A 36 -20.40 20.04 -0.13
N ARG A 37 -20.87 20.90 0.79
CA ARG A 37 -20.02 21.87 1.50
C ARG A 37 -19.02 21.25 2.46
N GLN A 38 -19.38 20.13 3.09
CA GLN A 38 -18.52 19.43 4.05
C GLN A 38 -17.52 18.48 3.36
N ALA A 39 -17.52 18.43 2.03
CA ALA A 39 -16.59 17.61 1.28
C ALA A 39 -15.18 18.18 1.34
N GLN A 40 -14.23 17.35 1.72
CA GLN A 40 -12.79 17.65 1.71
C GLN A 40 -12.04 16.53 0.99
N TYR A 41 -10.83 16.83 0.54
CA TYR A 41 -9.97 15.85 -0.12
C TYR A 41 -8.90 15.39 0.85
N LEU A 42 -8.74 14.06 0.93
CA LEU A 42 -7.65 13.40 1.63
C LEU A 42 -6.80 12.63 0.63
N TYR A 43 -5.51 12.58 0.89
CA TYR A 43 -4.57 11.71 0.22
C TYR A 43 -4.40 10.46 1.06
N VAL A 44 -4.79 9.33 0.49
CA VAL A 44 -4.82 8.03 1.15
C VAL A 44 -3.80 7.15 0.45
N PHE A 45 -2.93 6.53 1.23
CA PHE A 45 -1.88 5.66 0.72
C PHE A 45 -2.01 4.25 1.31
N GLY A 46 -1.76 3.24 0.48
CA GLY A 46 -1.57 1.87 0.94
C GLY A 46 -1.51 0.82 -0.16
N PRO A 47 -1.23 -0.44 0.21
CA PRO A 47 -1.16 -1.57 -0.71
C PRO A 47 -2.56 -2.10 -1.05
N VAL A 48 -2.68 -2.62 -2.26
CA VAL A 48 -3.85 -3.38 -2.71
C VAL A 48 -3.86 -4.75 -2.02
N LEU A 49 -5.02 -5.12 -1.51
CA LEU A 49 -5.29 -6.40 -0.86
C LEU A 49 -5.54 -7.49 -1.90
N LYS A 50 -5.20 -8.72 -1.53
CA LYS A 50 -5.52 -9.89 -2.37
C LYS A 50 -7.03 -10.01 -2.61
N ASN A 51 -7.36 -10.51 -3.79
CA ASN A 51 -8.74 -10.87 -4.12
C ASN A 51 -9.07 -12.23 -3.47
N ILE A 52 -10.29 -12.36 -2.95
CA ILE A 52 -10.80 -13.57 -2.29
C ILE A 52 -10.70 -14.83 -3.17
N ASN A 53 -10.69 -14.64 -4.50
CA ASN A 53 -10.59 -15.72 -5.48
C ASN A 53 -9.18 -16.36 -5.56
N TYR A 54 -8.17 -15.78 -4.90
CA TYR A 54 -6.80 -16.29 -4.90
C TYR A 54 -6.31 -16.53 -3.46
N PRO A 55 -6.84 -17.55 -2.76
CA PRO A 55 -6.54 -17.77 -1.35
C PRO A 55 -5.05 -18.03 -1.08
N ASP A 56 -4.37 -18.70 -2.01
CA ASP A 56 -2.95 -19.12 -1.90
C ASP A 56 -1.95 -17.98 -2.14
N THR A 57 -2.43 -16.75 -2.29
CA THR A 57 -1.57 -15.58 -2.49
C THR A 57 -1.29 -14.83 -1.18
N PRO A 58 -0.15 -14.10 -1.10
CA PRO A 58 0.15 -13.22 0.03
C PRO A 58 -0.97 -12.23 0.31
N TYR A 59 -1.09 -11.77 1.56
CA TYR A 59 -2.17 -10.87 1.97
C TYR A 59 -2.20 -9.56 1.16
N TYR A 60 -1.02 -9.00 0.88
CA TYR A 60 -0.83 -7.90 -0.07
C TYR A 60 -0.41 -8.51 -1.40
N TYR A 61 -1.34 -8.59 -2.34
CA TYR A 61 -1.06 -9.18 -3.65
C TYR A 61 -2.02 -8.59 -4.68
N ALA A 62 -1.46 -8.09 -5.77
CA ALA A 62 -2.19 -7.58 -6.91
C ALA A 62 -1.68 -8.28 -8.17
N PRO A 63 -2.52 -9.07 -8.85
CA PRO A 63 -2.12 -9.70 -10.11
C PRO A 63 -1.61 -8.68 -11.13
N TYR A 64 -0.68 -9.08 -11.98
CA TYR A 64 -0.08 -8.20 -13.00
C TYR A 64 -1.14 -7.48 -13.86
N TRP A 65 -2.23 -8.17 -14.23
CA TRP A 65 -3.31 -7.57 -15.02
C TRP A 65 -4.06 -6.46 -14.27
N VAL A 66 -4.14 -6.51 -12.94
CA VAL A 66 -4.72 -5.42 -12.14
C VAL A 66 -3.80 -4.19 -12.22
N ASN A 67 -2.49 -4.39 -12.09
CA ASN A 67 -1.52 -3.32 -12.29
C ASN A 67 -1.60 -2.73 -13.72
N ASP A 68 -1.73 -3.54 -14.76
CA ASP A 68 -1.73 -3.05 -16.15
C ASP A 68 -2.97 -2.24 -16.51
N VAL A 69 -4.09 -2.58 -15.86
CA VAL A 69 -5.38 -1.95 -16.08
C VAL A 69 -5.51 -0.63 -15.32
N ILE A 70 -4.94 -0.55 -14.12
CA ILE A 70 -5.00 0.64 -13.26
C ILE A 70 -3.98 1.68 -13.73
N ARG A 71 -4.44 2.92 -13.95
CA ARG A 71 -3.60 4.03 -14.42
C ARG A 71 -3.68 5.23 -13.48
N VAL A 72 -2.61 6.01 -13.45
CA VAL A 72 -2.63 7.33 -12.83
C VAL A 72 -3.72 8.16 -13.50
N ASN A 73 -4.47 8.93 -12.71
CA ASN A 73 -5.67 9.68 -13.07
C ASN A 73 -6.94 8.84 -13.31
N ASP A 74 -6.93 7.52 -13.14
CA ASP A 74 -8.17 6.75 -13.11
C ASP A 74 -9.07 7.25 -11.98
N ARG A 75 -10.37 7.28 -12.26
CA ARG A 75 -11.38 7.89 -11.39
C ARG A 75 -12.40 6.87 -10.96
N ASP A 76 -12.65 6.84 -9.66
CA ASP A 76 -13.81 6.17 -9.12
C ASP A 76 -15.01 7.12 -9.18
N LEU A 77 -15.95 6.85 -10.09
CA LEU A 77 -17.08 7.72 -10.35
C LEU A 77 -18.29 7.35 -9.47
N SER A 78 -18.98 8.39 -8.99
CA SER A 78 -20.33 8.26 -8.43
C SER A 78 -21.34 8.02 -9.56
N PRO A 79 -22.55 7.51 -9.24
CA PRO A 79 -23.64 7.41 -10.22
C PRO A 79 -23.99 8.75 -10.91
N PHE A 80 -23.65 9.87 -10.28
CA PHE A 80 -23.85 11.22 -10.81
C PHE A 80 -22.62 11.78 -11.54
N GLY A 81 -21.64 10.95 -11.87
CA GLY A 81 -20.44 11.34 -12.63
C GLY A 81 -19.37 12.10 -11.85
N SER A 82 -19.61 12.48 -10.60
CA SER A 82 -18.59 13.10 -9.75
C SER A 82 -17.54 12.08 -9.30
N ALA A 83 -16.26 12.45 -9.28
CA ALA A 83 -15.17 11.58 -8.85
C ALA A 83 -15.13 11.49 -7.30
N ASN A 84 -15.31 10.28 -6.78
CA ASN A 84 -15.15 9.95 -5.36
C ASN A 84 -13.69 9.74 -5.00
N ALA A 85 -12.90 9.18 -5.92
CA ALA A 85 -11.49 8.96 -5.74
C ALA A 85 -10.74 9.10 -7.06
N VAL A 86 -9.49 9.54 -7.02
CA VAL A 86 -8.61 9.68 -8.18
C VAL A 86 -7.24 9.12 -7.83
N ILE A 87 -6.68 8.27 -8.68
CA ILE A 87 -5.33 7.76 -8.50
C ILE A 87 -4.33 8.87 -8.81
N VAL A 88 -3.50 9.21 -7.82
CA VAL A 88 -2.46 10.23 -7.92
C VAL A 88 -1.13 9.60 -8.29
N ASP A 89 -0.81 8.46 -7.68
CA ASP A 89 0.42 7.71 -7.97
C ASP A 89 0.16 6.21 -7.84
N LYS A 90 0.99 5.44 -8.55
CA LYS A 90 0.96 3.99 -8.62
C LYS A 90 2.38 3.45 -8.63
N GLU A 91 2.69 2.58 -7.68
CA GLU A 91 3.96 1.87 -7.64
C GLU A 91 3.72 0.37 -7.64
N PHE A 92 4.44 -0.32 -8.52
CA PHE A 92 4.36 -1.77 -8.66
C PHE A 92 5.76 -2.36 -8.57
N VAL A 93 5.84 -3.40 -7.76
CA VAL A 93 7.10 -3.98 -7.30
C VAL A 93 7.08 -5.50 -7.53
N PRO A 94 8.23 -6.11 -7.89
CA PRO A 94 8.36 -7.56 -7.97
C PRO A 94 7.82 -8.27 -6.72
N GLY A 95 7.20 -9.44 -6.90
CA GLY A 95 6.36 -10.07 -5.86
C GLY A 95 4.88 -9.68 -5.94
N ASN A 96 4.47 -8.95 -6.99
CA ASN A 96 3.08 -8.55 -7.24
C ASN A 96 2.49 -7.63 -6.16
N TYR A 97 3.33 -6.76 -5.59
CA TYR A 97 2.89 -5.74 -4.64
C TYR A 97 2.55 -4.45 -5.42
N LEU A 98 1.30 -4.01 -5.28
CA LEU A 98 0.79 -2.76 -5.87
C LEU A 98 0.42 -1.79 -4.75
N THR A 99 1.08 -0.66 -4.68
CA THR A 99 0.73 0.44 -3.77
C THR A 99 0.12 1.60 -4.56
N LEU A 100 -0.90 2.21 -3.97
CA LEU A 100 -1.63 3.31 -4.58
C LEU A 100 -1.61 4.52 -3.65
N LEU A 101 -1.39 5.69 -4.25
CA LEU A 101 -1.72 6.98 -3.64
C LEU A 101 -2.99 7.50 -4.29
N VAL A 102 -4.03 7.70 -3.49
CA VAL A 102 -5.36 8.03 -3.98
C VAL A 102 -5.85 9.31 -3.33
N LYS A 103 -6.27 10.27 -4.15
CA LYS A 103 -6.99 11.46 -3.70
C LYS A 103 -8.46 11.12 -3.55
N VAL A 104 -8.92 11.04 -2.31
CA VAL A 104 -10.26 10.60 -1.94
C VAL A 104 -11.09 11.80 -1.49
N ARG A 105 -12.30 11.90 -2.02
CA ARG A 105 -13.33 12.84 -1.56
C ARG A 105 -14.01 12.25 -0.33
N THR A 106 -13.92 12.95 0.79
CA THR A 106 -14.47 12.53 2.07
C THR A 106 -15.37 13.60 2.65
N ILE A 107 -16.25 13.21 3.56
CA ILE A 107 -17.05 14.12 4.39
C ILE A 107 -16.71 13.86 5.85
N LYS A 108 -16.73 14.89 6.70
CA LYS A 108 -16.60 14.70 8.16
C LYS A 108 -17.97 14.45 8.76
N ASP A 109 -18.07 13.46 9.64
CA ASP A 109 -19.25 13.31 10.50
C ASP A 109 -19.23 14.34 11.65
N ARG A 110 -20.27 14.33 12.48
CA ARG A 110 -20.36 15.22 13.66
C ARG A 110 -19.29 14.92 14.72
N SER A 111 -18.76 13.70 14.74
CA SER A 111 -17.71 13.24 15.65
C SER A 111 -16.30 13.57 15.14
N GLY A 112 -16.19 14.13 13.92
CA GLY A 112 -14.92 14.47 13.27
C GLY A 112 -14.27 13.32 12.49
N HIS A 113 -14.90 12.15 12.41
CA HIS A 113 -14.42 11.03 11.60
C HIS A 113 -14.65 11.31 10.12
N PHE A 114 -13.67 10.91 9.30
CA PHE A 114 -13.81 10.98 7.85
C PHE A 114 -14.64 9.81 7.35
N LEU A 115 -15.54 10.09 6.41
CA LEU A 115 -16.36 9.10 5.73
C LEU A 115 -16.06 9.12 4.24
N PHE A 116 -15.85 7.93 3.67
CA PHE A 116 -15.85 7.70 2.23
C PHE A 116 -17.09 6.90 1.86
N ARG A 117 -17.96 7.44 0.99
CA ARG A 117 -19.24 6.81 0.63
C ARG A 117 -20.08 6.39 1.84
N ASN A 118 -20.10 7.24 2.87
CA ASN A 118 -20.77 7.00 4.16
C ASN A 118 -20.22 5.81 4.97
N LYS A 119 -19.06 5.25 4.59
CA LYS A 119 -18.31 4.29 5.41
C LYS A 119 -17.18 5.03 6.14
N PRO A 120 -16.88 4.71 7.41
CA PRO A 120 -15.73 5.27 8.12
C PRO A 120 -14.42 5.02 7.37
N LEU A 121 -13.62 6.08 7.24
CA LEU A 121 -12.29 6.04 6.65
C LEU A 121 -11.26 6.38 7.74
N ALA A 122 -10.43 5.41 8.06
CA ALA A 122 -9.38 5.51 9.08
C ALA A 122 -8.14 4.71 8.67
N VAL A 123 -7.01 4.97 9.30
CA VAL A 123 -5.82 4.10 9.19
C VAL A 123 -6.18 2.69 9.67
N GLY A 124 -5.78 1.67 8.91
CA GLY A 124 -6.14 0.27 9.10
C GLY A 124 -7.47 -0.16 8.46
N SER A 125 -8.31 0.78 8.00
CA SER A 125 -9.56 0.44 7.31
C SER A 125 -9.32 0.00 5.85
N VAL A 126 -10.28 -0.73 5.28
CA VAL A 126 -10.27 -1.15 3.87
C VAL A 126 -11.02 -0.13 3.02
N LEU A 127 -10.34 0.45 2.05
CA LEU A 127 -10.91 1.34 1.04
C LEU A 127 -11.27 0.55 -0.22
N GLU A 128 -12.57 0.49 -0.52
CA GLU A 128 -13.11 -0.13 -1.74
C GLU A 128 -13.14 0.91 -2.89
N LEU A 129 -12.32 0.69 -3.91
CA LEU A 129 -12.20 1.56 -5.08
C LEU A 129 -12.77 0.89 -6.32
N ARG A 130 -13.59 1.62 -7.08
CA ARG A 130 -14.25 1.13 -8.30
C ARG A 130 -13.76 1.90 -9.50
N PHE A 131 -12.77 1.36 -10.20
CA PHE A 131 -12.24 1.96 -11.42
C PHE A 131 -12.95 1.39 -12.66
N PRO A 132 -12.91 2.07 -13.82
CA PRO A 132 -13.70 1.69 -14.99
C PRO A 132 -13.51 0.25 -15.47
N LYS A 133 -12.33 -0.32 -15.23
CA LYS A 133 -11.93 -1.64 -15.73
C LYS A 133 -11.64 -2.65 -14.63
N THR A 134 -11.63 -2.25 -13.35
CA THR A 134 -11.36 -3.14 -12.22
C THR A 134 -11.82 -2.55 -10.90
N ASN A 135 -12.15 -3.40 -9.94
CA ASN A 135 -12.39 -3.02 -8.56
C ASN A 135 -11.22 -3.48 -7.71
N VAL A 136 -10.74 -2.63 -6.81
CA VAL A 136 -9.66 -2.96 -5.90
C VAL A 136 -9.99 -2.57 -4.47
N ASN A 137 -9.54 -3.41 -3.55
CA ASN A 137 -9.58 -3.13 -2.12
C ASN A 137 -8.17 -2.76 -1.69
N MET A 138 -8.03 -1.66 -0.97
CA MET A 138 -6.74 -1.19 -0.47
C MET A 138 -6.83 -1.03 1.05
N ILE A 139 -5.80 -1.46 1.79
CA ILE A 139 -5.73 -1.11 3.22
C ILE A 139 -5.14 0.29 3.36
N VAL A 140 -5.75 1.12 4.21
CA VAL A 140 -5.28 2.48 4.45
C VAL A 140 -4.11 2.44 5.43
N LEU A 141 -2.89 2.76 4.98
CA LEU A 141 -1.72 2.87 5.86
C LEU A 141 -1.53 4.31 6.36
N SER A 142 -1.81 5.30 5.51
CA SER A 142 -1.74 6.70 5.91
C SER A 142 -2.83 7.55 5.26
N MET A 143 -3.15 8.67 5.91
CA MET A 143 -4.12 9.65 5.44
C MET A 143 -3.60 11.06 5.74
N GLU A 144 -3.49 11.88 4.70
CA GLU A 144 -2.99 13.25 4.83
C GLU A 144 -3.91 14.25 4.11
N ASN A 145 -3.95 15.50 4.59
CA ASN A 145 -4.71 16.58 3.94
C ASN A 145 -4.00 17.14 2.69
N LYS A 146 -2.72 16.78 2.48
CA LYS A 146 -1.88 17.24 1.37
C LYS A 146 -1.25 16.02 0.71
N THR A 147 -0.77 16.21 -0.53
CA THR A 147 0.03 15.17 -1.18
C THR A 147 1.25 14.90 -0.31
N PRO A 148 1.48 13.64 0.10
CA PRO A 148 2.60 13.34 0.97
C PRO A 148 3.93 13.55 0.21
N ILE A 149 4.89 14.17 0.88
CA ILE A 149 6.25 14.37 0.35
C ILE A 149 7.14 13.38 1.09
N TYR A 150 7.66 12.41 0.36
CA TYR A 150 8.44 11.33 0.94
C TYR A 150 9.94 11.61 0.82
N LYS A 151 10.66 11.39 1.92
CA LYS A 151 12.11 11.43 1.93
C LYS A 151 12.64 10.03 1.65
N TYR A 152 13.29 9.88 0.51
CA TYR A 152 13.92 8.63 0.13
C TYR A 152 15.40 8.63 0.53
N LYS A 153 15.84 7.50 1.08
CA LYS A 153 17.24 7.22 1.40
C LYS A 153 17.66 5.87 0.83
N ILE A 154 18.94 5.70 0.55
CA ILE A 154 19.52 4.39 0.28
C ILE A 154 20.20 3.91 1.55
N LEU A 155 19.84 2.70 1.99
CA LEU A 155 20.53 2.01 3.08
C LEU A 155 21.46 0.94 2.50
N VAL A 156 22.70 0.91 2.99
CA VAL A 156 23.62 -0.21 2.79
C VAL A 156 23.49 -1.12 4.00
N LEU A 157 23.13 -2.38 3.79
CA LEU A 157 22.88 -3.36 4.85
C LEU A 157 23.89 -4.50 4.75
N ASP A 158 24.41 -4.93 5.90
CA ASP A 158 25.07 -6.23 6.04
C ASP A 158 24.06 -7.23 6.58
N THR A 159 23.85 -8.31 5.83
CA THR A 159 22.87 -9.35 6.10
C THR A 159 23.54 -10.71 6.16
N ILE A 160 22.96 -11.66 6.89
CA ILE A 160 23.51 -13.02 7.01
C ILE A 160 22.44 -14.07 6.75
N PHE A 161 22.85 -15.12 6.05
CA PHE A 161 22.15 -16.39 5.95
C PHE A 161 22.98 -17.46 6.64
N LYS A 162 22.38 -18.18 7.58
CA LYS A 162 23.04 -19.28 8.30
C LYS A 162 22.55 -20.62 7.81
N GLU A 163 23.44 -21.60 7.76
CA GLU A 163 23.13 -23.01 7.51
C GLU A 163 22.29 -23.24 6.23
N ILE A 164 22.59 -22.50 5.16
CA ILE A 164 21.88 -22.65 3.89
C ILE A 164 22.52 -23.71 2.99
N ASP A 165 21.71 -24.28 2.09
CA ASP A 165 22.23 -25.20 1.09
C ASP A 165 23.15 -24.49 0.09
N PRO A 166 24.21 -25.16 -0.40
CA PRO A 166 25.16 -24.55 -1.34
C PRO A 166 24.50 -23.94 -2.59
N TRP A 167 23.49 -24.60 -3.16
CA TRP A 167 22.78 -24.10 -4.34
C TRP A 167 22.05 -22.77 -4.10
N ARG A 168 21.64 -22.47 -2.86
CA ARG A 168 21.03 -21.16 -2.51
C ARG A 168 22.05 -20.03 -2.50
N THR A 169 23.32 -20.33 -2.24
CA THR A 169 24.39 -19.32 -2.26
C THR A 169 24.65 -18.78 -3.67
N GLU A 170 24.30 -19.55 -4.70
CA GLU A 170 24.49 -19.19 -6.11
C GLU A 170 23.22 -18.59 -6.74
N MET A 171 22.08 -18.66 -6.06
CA MET A 171 20.77 -18.27 -6.59
C MET A 171 20.71 -16.81 -7.04
N VAL A 172 21.26 -15.89 -6.22
CA VAL A 172 21.32 -14.46 -6.57
C VAL A 172 22.77 -14.06 -6.86
N PRO A 173 23.09 -13.65 -8.10
CA PRO A 173 24.43 -13.20 -8.46
C PRO A 173 24.73 -11.80 -7.92
N GLU A 174 26.02 -11.49 -7.80
CA GLU A 174 26.44 -10.12 -7.48
C GLU A 174 26.06 -9.16 -8.61
N GLY A 175 25.59 -7.98 -8.25
CA GLY A 175 25.09 -6.99 -9.20
C GLY A 175 23.61 -7.14 -9.58
N SER A 176 22.88 -8.16 -9.08
CA SER A 176 21.44 -8.27 -9.29
C SER A 176 20.70 -7.02 -8.82
N LEU A 177 19.74 -6.58 -9.63
CA LEU A 177 18.96 -5.36 -9.41
C LEU A 177 17.47 -5.68 -9.38
N ILE A 178 16.78 -5.09 -8.41
CA ILE A 178 15.32 -5.01 -8.41
C ILE A 178 14.96 -3.58 -8.80
N LYS A 179 14.11 -3.46 -9.83
CA LYS A 179 13.58 -2.19 -10.29
C LYS A 179 12.08 -2.13 -10.09
N ASN A 180 11.56 -0.96 -9.76
CA ASN A 180 10.12 -0.73 -9.78
C ASN A 180 9.63 -0.45 -11.22
N ASN A 181 8.32 -0.30 -11.38
CA ASN A 181 7.67 0.06 -12.64
C ASN A 181 8.11 1.43 -13.23
N LYS A 182 8.78 2.29 -12.45
CA LYS A 182 9.34 3.57 -12.90
C LYS A 182 10.80 3.45 -13.35
N GLY A 183 11.37 2.24 -13.34
CA GLY A 183 12.77 1.98 -13.70
C GLY A 183 13.78 2.32 -12.61
N MET A 184 13.32 2.73 -11.43
CA MET A 184 14.17 3.06 -10.29
C MET A 184 14.64 1.78 -9.60
N THR A 185 15.94 1.70 -9.29
CA THR A 185 16.51 0.60 -8.52
C THR A 185 16.08 0.70 -7.07
N ILE A 186 15.33 -0.29 -6.60
CA ILE A 186 14.84 -0.37 -5.21
C ILE A 186 15.66 -1.31 -4.35
N ALA A 187 16.36 -2.27 -4.95
CA ALA A 187 17.35 -3.10 -4.26
C ALA A 187 18.49 -3.48 -5.22
N LYS A 188 19.68 -3.61 -4.67
CA LYS A 188 20.89 -4.02 -5.37
C LYS A 188 21.69 -4.99 -4.51
N PHE A 189 22.03 -6.14 -5.08
CA PHE A 189 22.91 -7.11 -4.46
C PHE A 189 24.36 -6.67 -4.71
N ILE A 190 25.08 -6.23 -3.68
CA ILE A 190 26.43 -5.66 -3.86
C ILE A 190 27.47 -6.76 -3.92
N SER A 191 27.54 -7.58 -2.87
CA SER A 191 28.55 -8.62 -2.74
C SER A 191 28.11 -9.70 -1.77
N LYS A 192 28.73 -10.88 -1.90
CA LYS A 192 28.58 -11.98 -0.95
C LYS A 192 29.92 -12.60 -0.59
N LYS A 193 30.02 -13.07 0.65
CA LYS A 193 31.11 -13.90 1.14
C LYS A 193 30.52 -15.20 1.67
N ILE A 194 31.03 -16.31 1.17
CA ILE A 194 30.54 -17.64 1.51
C ILE A 194 31.59 -18.35 2.36
N SER A 195 31.17 -18.97 3.45
CA SER A 195 31.98 -19.84 4.30
C SER A 195 31.24 -21.15 4.59
N LEU A 196 31.94 -22.14 5.12
CA LEU A 196 31.28 -23.32 5.69
C LEU A 196 30.41 -22.88 6.88
N ALA A 197 29.29 -23.57 7.11
CA ALA A 197 28.36 -23.17 8.16
C ALA A 197 28.90 -23.52 9.56
N GLU A 198 28.72 -22.61 10.51
CA GLU A 198 29.07 -22.80 11.91
C GLU A 198 27.86 -23.26 12.74
N LEU A 199 27.88 -24.51 13.20
CA LEU A 199 26.92 -25.06 14.14
C LEU A 199 27.32 -24.71 15.58
N SER A 200 26.50 -23.90 16.25
CA SER A 200 26.63 -23.67 17.69
C SER A 200 25.86 -24.74 18.45
N GLY A 201 26.57 -25.67 19.09
CA GLY A 201 25.99 -26.71 19.94
C GLY A 201 26.42 -26.57 21.40
N GLN A 202 25.84 -27.41 22.25
CA GLN A 202 26.28 -27.60 23.62
C GLN A 202 26.71 -29.06 23.78
N ASN A 203 27.92 -29.30 24.30
CA ASN A 203 28.35 -30.66 24.59
C ASN A 203 27.71 -31.19 25.89
N ASP A 204 27.89 -32.48 26.17
CA ASP A 204 27.35 -33.15 27.38
C ASP A 204 27.81 -32.52 28.71
N ARG A 205 28.81 -31.61 28.66
CA ARG A 205 29.34 -30.87 29.81
C ARG A 205 28.81 -29.43 29.90
N GLY A 206 27.82 -29.07 29.09
CA GLY A 206 27.23 -27.74 29.08
C GLY A 206 28.09 -26.65 28.40
N GLN A 207 29.21 -27.01 27.77
CA GLN A 207 30.10 -26.05 27.10
C GLN A 207 29.61 -25.80 25.68
N ARG A 208 29.66 -24.53 25.27
CA ARG A 208 29.35 -24.13 23.89
C ARG A 208 30.48 -24.58 22.98
N VAL A 209 30.18 -25.46 22.03
CA VAL A 209 31.12 -25.93 21.01
C VAL A 209 30.65 -25.43 19.66
N VAL A 210 31.57 -24.87 18.88
CA VAL A 210 31.32 -24.50 17.49
C VAL A 210 31.89 -25.62 16.60
N THR A 211 31.03 -26.25 15.82
CA THR A 211 31.41 -27.29 14.86
C THR A 211 31.10 -26.79 13.46
N ILE A 212 31.85 -27.25 12.45
CA ILE A 212 31.67 -26.84 11.06
C ILE A 212 30.86 -27.92 10.34
N ASP A 213 29.79 -27.51 9.65
CA ASP A 213 29.05 -28.39 8.76
C ASP A 213 29.61 -28.31 7.32
N PRO A 214 30.18 -29.39 6.77
CA PRO A 214 30.73 -29.38 5.40
C PRO A 214 29.65 -29.35 4.31
N LEU A 215 28.40 -29.71 4.61
CA LEU A 215 27.29 -29.77 3.66
C LEU A 215 26.53 -28.44 3.56
N LYS A 216 26.65 -27.57 4.56
CA LYS A 216 25.95 -26.29 4.63
C LYS A 216 26.90 -25.11 4.48
N ARG A 217 26.35 -23.93 4.20
CA ARG A 217 27.10 -22.69 4.02
C ARG A 217 26.50 -21.58 4.87
N ASP A 218 27.38 -20.72 5.38
CA ASP A 218 27.00 -19.40 5.86
C ASP A 218 27.33 -18.39 4.76
N MET A 219 26.46 -17.41 4.57
CA MET A 219 26.62 -16.39 3.55
C MET A 219 26.40 -15.01 4.15
N ASP A 220 27.47 -14.23 4.22
CA ASP A 220 27.41 -12.79 4.52
C ASP A 220 27.15 -12.03 3.21
N VAL A 221 26.12 -11.21 3.19
CA VAL A 221 25.71 -10.46 2.00
C VAL A 221 25.61 -8.98 2.31
N ARG A 222 26.20 -8.16 1.45
CA ARG A 222 25.99 -6.71 1.44
C ARG A 222 24.99 -6.35 0.36
N ILE A 223 23.96 -5.60 0.75
CA ILE A 223 22.91 -5.13 -0.16
C ILE A 223 22.69 -3.62 -0.01
N GLU A 224 22.23 -2.99 -1.07
CA GLU A 224 21.71 -1.63 -1.07
C GLU A 224 20.20 -1.69 -1.27
N ILE A 225 19.43 -0.99 -0.44
CA ILE A 225 17.99 -0.87 -0.61
C ILE A 225 17.54 0.59 -0.58
N LEU A 226 16.55 0.92 -1.40
CA LEU A 226 15.84 2.18 -1.33
C LEU A 226 14.76 2.08 -0.27
N VAL A 227 14.82 2.99 0.70
CA VAL A 227 13.83 3.09 1.77
C VAL A 227 13.21 4.47 1.79
N LYS A 228 12.05 4.51 2.41
CA LYS A 228 11.36 5.73 2.75
C LYS A 228 11.50 6.02 4.23
N GLU A 229 11.81 7.26 4.55
CA GLU A 229 11.84 7.75 5.92
C GLU A 229 10.47 8.30 6.33
N ILE A 230 9.90 7.74 7.39
CA ILE A 230 8.64 8.16 7.99
C ILE A 230 8.87 8.28 9.50
N ASP A 231 8.67 9.48 10.06
CA ASP A 231 8.83 9.76 11.49
C ASP A 231 10.21 9.31 12.07
N GLY A 232 11.27 9.43 11.27
CA GLY A 232 12.64 9.04 11.65
C GLY A 232 12.93 7.54 11.54
N GLU A 233 11.98 6.74 11.05
CA GLU A 233 12.11 5.31 10.85
C GLU A 233 12.16 4.97 9.36
N TYR A 234 12.86 3.88 9.01
CA TYR A 234 13.05 3.47 7.62
C TYR A 234 12.13 2.31 7.24
N TYR A 235 11.43 2.46 6.12
CA TYR A 235 10.52 1.46 5.58
C TYR A 235 10.92 1.05 4.17
N PHE A 236 11.10 -0.25 3.94
CA PHE A 236 11.28 -0.85 2.62
C PHE A 236 9.91 -1.17 2.02
N GLN A 237 9.70 -0.70 0.78
CA GLN A 237 8.45 -0.88 0.02
C GLN A 237 7.19 -0.46 0.80
N ASP A 238 7.32 0.52 1.71
CA ASP A 238 6.24 1.00 2.59
C ASP A 238 5.62 -0.02 3.55
N LEU A 239 6.14 -1.24 3.60
CA LEU A 239 5.55 -2.35 4.37
C LEU A 239 6.46 -2.82 5.50
N SER A 240 7.76 -2.97 5.21
CA SER A 240 8.69 -3.60 6.13
C SER A 240 9.59 -2.56 6.77
N LYS A 241 9.45 -2.38 8.08
CA LYS A 241 10.39 -1.57 8.86
C LYS A 241 11.79 -2.19 8.79
N VAL A 242 12.79 -1.39 8.46
CA VAL A 242 14.18 -1.83 8.32
C VAL A 242 14.93 -1.47 9.59
N LYS A 243 15.33 -2.49 10.36
CA LYS A 243 16.10 -2.33 11.60
C LYS A 243 17.14 -3.44 11.73
N ALA A 244 18.25 -3.14 12.41
CA ALA A 244 19.21 -4.16 12.80
C ALA A 244 18.54 -5.25 13.67
N ASN A 245 19.01 -6.49 13.51
CA ASN A 245 18.47 -7.70 14.13
C ASN A 245 17.03 -8.04 13.73
N GLN A 246 16.57 -7.57 12.57
CA GLN A 246 15.28 -7.94 11.99
C GLN A 246 15.48 -8.49 10.58
N SER A 247 14.51 -9.28 10.12
CA SER A 247 14.50 -9.78 8.76
C SER A 247 13.75 -8.83 7.82
N VAL A 248 14.29 -8.63 6.62
CA VAL A 248 13.61 -7.95 5.53
C VAL A 248 13.48 -8.91 4.35
N PHE A 249 12.25 -9.07 3.86
CA PHE A 249 11.99 -9.87 2.69
C PHE A 249 12.28 -9.06 1.43
N ILE A 250 13.12 -9.60 0.54
CA ILE A 250 13.45 -8.96 -0.73
C ILE A 250 13.17 -9.96 -1.86
N PRO A 251 12.18 -9.67 -2.73
CA PRO A 251 11.79 -10.57 -3.82
C PRO A 251 12.73 -10.41 -5.02
N TRP A 252 13.91 -11.04 -4.97
CA TRP A 252 14.82 -11.05 -6.11
C TRP A 252 14.19 -11.79 -7.29
N ASN A 253 14.54 -11.38 -8.52
CA ASN A 253 13.99 -12.00 -9.72
C ASN A 253 14.46 -13.45 -9.88
N GLU A 254 15.65 -13.74 -9.34
CA GLU A 254 16.31 -15.04 -9.40
C GLU A 254 15.83 -16.00 -8.31
N GLY A 255 15.22 -15.48 -7.23
CA GLY A 255 14.58 -16.28 -6.19
C GLY A 255 14.46 -15.57 -4.84
N ASP A 256 13.66 -16.16 -3.96
CA ASP A 256 13.30 -15.53 -2.69
C ASP A 256 14.38 -15.71 -1.61
N LEU A 257 14.92 -14.60 -1.10
CA LEU A 257 15.83 -14.59 0.05
C LEU A 257 15.28 -13.68 1.14
N ASN A 258 15.14 -14.22 2.36
CA ASN A 258 14.77 -13.44 3.54
C ASN A 258 16.04 -12.98 4.27
N HIS A 259 16.37 -11.70 4.15
CA HIS A 259 17.63 -11.15 4.64
C HIS A 259 17.55 -10.83 6.13
N PHE A 260 18.29 -11.56 6.97
CA PHE A 260 18.46 -11.16 8.37
C PHE A 260 19.50 -10.04 8.47
N ILE A 261 19.07 -8.85 8.90
CA ILE A 261 19.91 -7.65 8.96
C ILE A 261 20.79 -7.73 10.20
N ARG A 262 22.10 -7.84 10.00
CA ARG A 262 23.10 -7.74 11.08
C ARG A 262 23.31 -6.27 11.46
N SER A 263 23.52 -5.41 10.47
CA SER A 263 23.80 -3.99 10.70
C SER A 263 23.44 -3.13 9.49
N ILE A 264 23.11 -1.87 9.79
CA ILE A 264 22.99 -0.80 8.79
C ILE A 264 24.37 -0.14 8.71
N VAL A 265 25.03 -0.27 7.57
CA VAL A 265 26.42 0.18 7.35
C VAL A 265 26.45 1.65 6.99
N GLU A 266 25.54 2.09 6.12
CA GLU A 266 25.53 3.45 5.57
C GLU A 266 24.11 3.89 5.27
N VAL A 267 23.87 5.20 5.40
CA VAL A 267 22.62 5.89 5.04
C VAL A 267 22.95 7.03 4.08
N LYS A 268 22.45 6.96 2.85
CA LYS A 268 22.66 7.97 1.81
C LYS A 268 21.36 8.71 1.52
N ASP A 269 21.36 10.04 1.58
CA ASP A 269 20.20 10.84 1.20
C ASP A 269 20.06 10.95 -0.33
N VAL A 270 18.86 10.68 -0.84
CA VAL A 270 18.57 10.69 -2.30
C VAL A 270 17.37 11.56 -2.66
N SER A 271 16.75 12.22 -1.67
CA SER A 271 15.52 13.00 -1.81
C SER A 271 15.56 14.17 -2.81
N ASN A 272 16.73 14.51 -3.36
CA ASN A 272 16.88 15.54 -4.39
C ASN A 272 17.05 15.00 -5.83
N LYS A 273 17.01 13.67 -6.04
CA LYS A 273 17.30 13.03 -7.33
C LYS A 273 16.19 12.13 -7.88
N LEU A 274 15.06 12.03 -7.20
CA LEU A 274 13.92 11.17 -7.53
C LEU A 274 12.65 12.01 -7.67
#